data_AF-A0A1B6L082-F1
#
_entry.id   AF-A0A1B6L082-F1
#
_cell.length_a   1.000
_cell.length_b   1.000
_cell.length_c   1.000
_cell.angle_alpha   90.00
_cell.angle_beta   90.00
_cell.angle_gamma   90.00
#
_symmetry.space_group_name_H-M   'P 1'
#
loop_
_entity.id
_entity.type
_entity.pdbx_description
1 polymer ?
#
loop_
_entity_poly.entity_id
_entity_poly.type
_entity_poly.pdbx_seq_one_letter_code
_entity_poly.pdbx_strand_id
1 'polypeptide(L)'
;DPTSSESSNDDDEDEISILVQDASSSNEKEVMIVLGEYNIHMQPTQGDSPAKVTVNGQQASVSKSHLSELYDQDGETLAEMYAQPNGEVHLYAPQHDIKVQYDGTAVKVKAQN
;
A
#
# COMPACT_ATOMS: atom_id res chain seq x y z
N ASP A 1 32.39 -28.60 14.47
CA ASP A 1 31.39 -28.31 13.43
C ASP A 1 30.02 -28.23 14.09
N PRO A 2 29.43 -27.06 14.30
CA PRO A 2 28.02 -26.96 14.61
C PRO A 2 27.27 -26.54 13.34
N THR A 3 26.41 -27.43 12.85
CA THR A 3 25.37 -27.10 11.89
C THR A 3 24.37 -26.17 12.57
N SER A 4 24.43 -24.88 12.26
CA SER A 4 23.36 -23.95 12.59
C SER A 4 22.12 -24.37 11.81
N SER A 5 21.15 -24.93 12.51
CA SER A 5 19.78 -25.01 12.02
C SER A 5 19.23 -23.59 11.99
N GLU A 6 19.24 -22.96 10.82
CA GLU A 6 18.48 -21.73 10.60
C GLU A 6 17.00 -22.10 10.69
N SER A 7 16.38 -21.71 11.80
CA SER A 7 14.94 -21.67 11.95
C SER A 7 14.46 -20.56 11.02
N SER A 8 13.94 -20.93 9.84
CA SER A 8 13.10 -20.03 9.07
C SER A 8 11.86 -19.76 9.92
N ASN A 9 11.76 -18.54 10.45
CA ASN A 9 10.56 -18.09 11.12
C ASN A 9 9.48 -17.94 10.06
N ASP A 10 8.46 -18.80 10.11
CA ASP A 10 7.25 -18.71 9.29
C ASP A 10 6.31 -17.57 9.78
N ASP A 11 6.81 -16.63 10.59
CA ASP A 11 6.03 -15.56 11.23
C ASP A 11 5.94 -14.28 10.38
N ASP A 12 6.66 -14.21 9.25
CA ASP A 12 6.81 -12.98 8.45
C ASP A 12 5.73 -12.81 7.36
N GLU A 13 4.90 -13.83 7.09
CA GLU A 13 3.88 -13.78 6.01
C GLU A 13 2.69 -12.86 6.36
N ASP A 14 2.46 -12.59 7.64
CA ASP A 14 1.40 -11.69 8.14
C ASP A 14 1.92 -10.27 8.48
N GLU A 15 3.20 -9.98 8.25
CA GLU A 15 3.79 -8.70 8.67
C GLU A 15 3.47 -7.58 7.68
N ILE A 16 3.00 -6.46 8.23
CA ILE A 16 2.66 -5.27 7.47
C ILE A 16 3.58 -4.14 7.90
N SER A 17 4.24 -3.52 6.94
CA SER A 17 5.05 -2.32 7.17
C SER A 17 4.52 -1.15 6.36
N ILE A 18 4.44 0.02 6.99
CA ILE A 18 4.07 1.27 6.32
C ILE A 18 5.15 2.30 6.61
N LEU A 19 5.87 2.70 5.55
CA LEU A 19 6.85 3.77 5.57
C LEU A 19 6.23 5.03 4.97
N VAL A 20 6.42 6.16 5.66
CA VAL A 20 6.01 7.48 5.19
C VAL A 20 7.23 8.39 5.22
N GLN A 21 7.51 9.07 4.11
CA GLN A 21 8.60 10.04 4.02
C GLN A 21 8.16 11.30 3.26
N ASP A 22 8.94 12.36 3.40
CA ASP A 22 8.76 13.56 2.59
C ASP A 22 9.02 13.23 1.11
N ALA A 23 8.15 13.72 0.23
CA ALA A 23 8.37 13.61 -1.20
C ALA A 23 9.35 14.71 -1.68
N SER A 24 9.26 15.10 -2.96
CA SER A 24 10.11 16.17 -3.52
C SER A 24 9.90 17.53 -2.82
N SER A 25 8.78 17.72 -2.12
CA SER A 25 8.51 18.87 -1.26
C SER A 25 8.21 18.39 0.17
N SER A 26 8.57 19.18 1.18
CA SER A 26 8.39 18.83 2.60
C SER A 26 6.92 18.74 3.04
N ASN A 27 6.01 19.31 2.25
CA ASN A 27 4.57 19.31 2.55
C ASN A 27 3.86 18.12 1.91
N GLU A 28 4.49 17.48 0.93
CA GLU A 28 3.99 16.27 0.32
C GLU A 28 4.62 15.06 1.02
N LYS A 29 3.92 13.94 0.98
CA LYS A 29 4.41 12.67 1.51
C LYS A 29 4.47 11.67 0.37
N GLU A 30 5.29 10.64 0.50
CA GLU A 30 5.15 9.42 -0.27
C GLU A 30 5.06 8.24 0.69
N VAL A 31 4.31 7.22 0.29
CA VAL A 31 3.92 6.11 1.16
C VAL A 31 4.32 4.80 0.53
N MET A 32 5.07 3.98 1.25
CA MET A 32 5.35 2.60 0.87
C MET A 32 4.67 1.67 1.85
N ILE A 33 3.81 0.81 1.34
CA ILE A 33 3.14 -0.24 2.09
C ILE A 33 3.75 -1.58 1.63
N VAL A 34 4.23 -2.36 2.58
CA VAL A 34 4.73 -3.72 2.37
C VAL A 34 3.69 -4.67 2.94
N LEU A 35 3.18 -5.56 2.09
CA LEU A 35 2.23 -6.63 2.41
C LEU A 35 2.87 -7.94 1.92
N GLY A 36 3.50 -8.69 2.84
CA GLY A 36 4.36 -9.82 2.46
C GLY A 36 5.44 -9.39 1.45
N GLU A 37 5.43 -9.99 0.26
CA GLU A 37 6.37 -9.66 -0.82
C GLU A 37 5.97 -8.45 -1.69
N TYR A 38 4.78 -7.88 -1.48
CA TYR A 38 4.25 -6.79 -2.31
C TYR A 38 4.62 -5.42 -1.77
N ASN A 39 5.24 -4.62 -2.63
CA ASN A 39 5.56 -3.22 -2.35
C ASN A 39 4.59 -2.31 -3.10
N ILE A 40 3.63 -1.73 -2.37
CA ILE A 40 2.68 -0.74 -2.88
C ILE A 40 3.21 0.65 -2.56
N HIS A 41 3.67 1.35 -3.57
CA HIS A 41 4.20 2.70 -3.45
C HIS A 41 3.20 3.72 -3.99
N MET A 42 2.85 4.72 -3.17
CA MET A 42 1.92 5.79 -3.49
C MET A 42 2.64 7.13 -3.48
N GLN A 43 2.63 7.81 -4.62
CA GLN A 43 3.28 9.10 -4.82
C GLN A 43 2.23 10.20 -5.02
N PRO A 44 2.47 11.39 -4.45
CA PRO A 44 1.54 12.51 -4.55
C PRO A 44 1.42 12.97 -6.00
N THR A 45 0.26 13.47 -6.35
CA THR A 45 -0.04 14.08 -7.66
C THR A 45 -0.65 15.45 -7.45
N GLN A 46 -0.52 16.33 -8.43
CA GLN A 46 -1.04 17.69 -8.30
C GLN A 46 -2.56 17.78 -8.54
N GLY A 47 -3.18 18.71 -7.82
CA GLY A 47 -4.62 18.98 -7.89
C GLY A 47 -5.45 17.80 -7.40
N ASP A 48 -6.63 17.62 -7.98
CA ASP A 48 -7.55 16.55 -7.58
C ASP A 48 -7.21 15.18 -8.21
N SER A 49 -6.04 15.02 -8.84
CA SER A 49 -5.68 13.72 -9.45
C SER A 49 -5.43 12.69 -8.35
N PRO A 50 -5.87 11.42 -8.51
CA PRO A 50 -5.49 10.36 -7.58
C PRO A 50 -3.98 10.19 -7.53
N ALA A 51 -3.47 9.85 -6.34
CA ALA A 51 -2.06 9.49 -6.17
C ALA A 51 -1.62 8.45 -7.21
N LYS A 52 -0.38 8.58 -7.68
CA LYS A 52 0.22 7.57 -8.54
C LYS A 52 0.55 6.36 -7.70
N VAL A 53 -0.03 5.22 -8.03
CA VAL A 53 0.23 3.95 -7.33
C VAL A 53 1.04 3.03 -8.22
N THR A 54 2.09 2.45 -7.65
CA THR A 54 2.85 1.36 -8.28
C THR A 54 2.94 0.17 -7.35
N VAL A 55 2.72 -1.03 -7.87
CA VAL A 55 2.88 -2.29 -7.16
C VAL A 55 4.08 -3.00 -7.75
N ASN A 56 5.09 -3.30 -6.93
CA ASN A 56 6.36 -3.88 -7.38
C ASN A 56 6.97 -3.11 -8.57
N GLY A 57 6.84 -1.78 -8.55
CA GLY A 57 7.32 -0.87 -9.60
C GLY A 57 6.44 -0.75 -10.84
N GLN A 58 5.40 -1.57 -10.99
CA GLN A 58 4.44 -1.49 -12.11
C GLN A 58 3.28 -0.58 -11.74
N GLN A 59 2.89 0.31 -12.66
CA GLN A 59 1.79 1.23 -12.40
C GLN A 59 0.46 0.50 -12.27
N ALA A 60 -0.26 0.78 -11.18
CA ALA A 60 -1.61 0.30 -10.95
C ALA A 60 -2.63 1.42 -11.22
N SER A 61 -3.83 1.02 -11.66
CA SER A 61 -4.90 1.96 -11.98
C SER A 61 -5.70 2.31 -10.73
N VAL A 62 -5.83 3.59 -10.44
CA VAL A 62 -6.73 4.09 -9.38
C VAL A 62 -7.82 4.93 -10.01
N SER A 63 -9.07 4.65 -9.66
CA SER A 63 -10.25 5.28 -10.25
C SER A 63 -11.10 6.01 -9.23
N LYS A 64 -11.75 7.08 -9.68
CA LYS A 64 -12.76 7.81 -8.89
C LYS A 64 -14.17 7.25 -9.02
N SER A 65 -14.40 6.37 -10.00
CA SER A 65 -15.74 5.91 -10.37
C SER A 65 -15.99 4.44 -10.09
N HIS A 66 -14.94 3.66 -9.84
CA HIS A 66 -15.04 2.24 -9.52
C HIS A 66 -13.90 1.83 -8.60
N LEU A 67 -14.09 0.69 -7.93
CA LEU A 67 -13.05 -0.01 -7.20
C LEU A 67 -12.06 -0.62 -8.20
N SER A 68 -10.78 -0.59 -7.87
CA SER A 68 -9.72 -1.35 -8.53
C SER A 68 -9.23 -2.44 -7.58
N GLU A 69 -9.02 -3.65 -8.08
CA GLU A 69 -8.49 -4.77 -7.31
C GLU A 69 -7.07 -5.10 -7.74
N LEU A 70 -6.24 -5.45 -6.75
CA LEU A 70 -4.92 -6.02 -6.88
C LEU A 70 -5.01 -7.46 -6.38
N TYR A 71 -4.40 -8.38 -7.12
CA TYR A 71 -4.39 -9.80 -6.78
C TYR A 71 -2.98 -10.26 -6.46
N ASP A 72 -2.88 -11.24 -5.57
CA ASP A 72 -1.62 -11.93 -5.29
C ASP A 72 -1.30 -13.02 -6.33
N GLN A 73 -0.27 -13.82 -6.08
CA GLN A 73 0.15 -14.89 -7.00
C GLN A 73 -0.86 -16.04 -7.11
N ASP A 74 -1.66 -16.26 -6.06
CA ASP A 74 -2.70 -17.28 -5.99
C ASP A 74 -4.02 -16.82 -6.61
N GLY A 75 -4.12 -15.53 -6.92
CA GLY A 75 -5.30 -14.89 -7.51
C GLY A 75 -6.32 -14.43 -6.48
N GLU A 76 -5.95 -14.42 -5.20
CA GLU A 76 -6.77 -13.86 -4.12
C GLU A 76 -6.58 -12.34 -4.06
N THR A 77 -7.57 -11.64 -3.50
CA THR A 77 -7.52 -10.18 -3.41
C THR A 77 -6.44 -9.75 -2.41
N LEU A 78 -5.35 -9.18 -2.91
CA LEU A 78 -4.28 -8.57 -2.13
C LEU A 78 -4.75 -7.24 -1.53
N ALA A 79 -5.29 -6.36 -2.38
CA ALA A 79 -5.77 -5.05 -1.97
C ALA A 79 -6.82 -4.49 -2.93
N GLU A 80 -7.72 -3.70 -2.38
CA GLU A 80 -8.75 -2.96 -3.09
C GLU A 80 -8.46 -1.47 -2.95
N MET A 81 -8.67 -0.69 -4.01
CA MET A 81 -8.46 0.76 -3.96
C MET A 81 -9.42 1.57 -4.82
N TYR A 82 -9.75 2.77 -4.34
CA TYR A 82 -10.47 3.79 -5.10
C TYR A 82 -10.02 5.19 -4.65
N ALA A 83 -10.31 6.19 -5.46
CA ALA A 83 -10.05 7.58 -5.13
C ALA A 83 -11.35 8.35 -4.87
N GLN A 84 -11.32 9.28 -3.92
CA GLN A 84 -12.37 10.26 -3.74
C GLN A 84 -12.28 11.39 -4.80
N PRO A 85 -13.32 12.23 -4.94
CA PRO A 85 -13.31 13.35 -5.88
C PRO A 85 -12.12 14.30 -5.74
N ASN A 86 -11.59 14.49 -4.53
CA ASN A 86 -10.43 15.32 -4.20
C ASN A 86 -9.07 14.62 -4.47
N GLY A 87 -9.07 13.38 -4.97
CA GLY A 87 -7.85 12.61 -5.24
C GLY A 87 -7.36 11.75 -4.07
N GLU A 88 -7.98 11.82 -2.88
CA GLU A 88 -7.63 10.96 -1.74
C GLU A 88 -7.84 9.50 -2.08
N VAL A 89 -6.79 8.68 -1.97
CA VAL A 89 -6.82 7.25 -2.22
C VAL A 89 -7.17 6.50 -0.94
N HIS A 90 -8.17 5.62 -1.04
CA HIS A 90 -8.53 4.66 -0.02
C HIS A 90 -8.02 3.30 -0.50
N LEU A 91 -7.17 2.66 0.29
CA LEU A 91 -6.69 1.31 0.08
C LEU A 91 -7.17 0.43 1.23
N TYR A 92 -7.66 -0.75 0.91
CA TYR A 92 -8.03 -1.79 1.87
C TYR A 92 -7.32 -3.10 1.50
N ALA A 93 -6.55 -3.65 2.43
CA ALA A 93 -5.90 -4.96 2.28
C ALA A 93 -6.67 -5.98 3.14
N PRO A 94 -7.58 -6.78 2.56
CA PRO A 94 -8.49 -7.64 3.33
C PRO A 94 -7.78 -8.78 4.06
N GLN A 95 -6.72 -9.36 3.48
CA GLN A 95 -5.95 -10.43 4.10
C GLN A 95 -5.25 -10.00 5.40
N HIS A 96 -5.16 -8.69 5.61
CA HIS A 96 -4.38 -8.04 6.65
C HIS A 96 -5.23 -7.09 7.53
N ASP A 97 -6.54 -6.98 7.24
CA ASP A 97 -7.50 -6.02 7.82
C ASP A 97 -6.94 -4.59 8.04
N ILE A 98 -6.25 -4.08 7.03
CA ILE A 98 -5.67 -2.73 7.05
C ILE A 98 -6.32 -1.81 6.03
N LYS A 99 -6.65 -0.61 6.50
CA LYS A 99 -7.19 0.50 5.71
C LYS A 99 -6.22 1.66 5.75
N VAL A 100 -5.84 2.14 4.58
CA VAL A 100 -4.99 3.32 4.40
C VAL A 100 -5.76 4.38 3.62
N GLN A 101 -5.74 5.61 4.14
CA GLN A 101 -6.24 6.81 3.46
C GLN A 101 -5.07 7.74 3.23
N TYR A 102 -4.91 8.21 2.01
CA TYR A 102 -3.77 9.02 1.61
C TYR A 102 -4.19 10.12 0.62
N ASP A 103 -3.93 11.38 0.99
CA ASP A 103 -4.35 12.56 0.22
C ASP A 103 -3.19 13.31 -0.48
N GLY A 104 -1.97 12.78 -0.44
CA GLY A 104 -0.77 13.44 -0.94
C GLY A 104 0.06 14.17 0.11
N THR A 105 -0.55 14.52 1.26
CA THR A 105 0.07 15.33 2.33
C THR A 105 0.05 14.65 3.69
N ALA A 106 -0.93 13.79 3.92
CA ALA A 106 -1.13 13.05 5.15
C ALA A 106 -1.55 11.61 4.87
N VAL A 107 -1.26 10.75 5.84
CA VAL A 107 -1.62 9.34 5.81
C VAL A 107 -2.39 9.02 7.08
N LYS A 108 -3.52 8.32 6.92
CA LYS A 108 -4.26 7.73 8.03
C LYS A 108 -4.30 6.23 7.85
N VAL A 109 -3.86 5.51 8.87
CA VAL A 109 -3.86 4.05 8.90
C VAL A 109 -4.85 3.59 9.97
N LYS A 110 -5.66 2.61 9.63
CA LYS A 110 -6.46 1.83 10.58
C LYS A 110 -6.11 0.37 10.40
N ALA A 111 -5.56 -0.24 11.44
CA ALA A 111 -5.37 -1.67 11.58
C ALA A 111 -6.39 -2.21 12.58
N GLN A 112 -6.94 -3.40 12.34
CA GLN A 112 -7.74 -4.12 13.32
C GLN A 112 -7.14 -5.53 13.46
N ASN A 113 -6.81 -5.91 14.69
CA ASN A 113 -6.47 -7.28 15.07
C ASN A 113 -7.67 -7.91 15.78
#